data_AF-A0A0R2AE69-F1
#
_entry.id   AF-A0A0R2AE69-F1
#
_cell.length_a   1.000
_cell.length_b   1.000
_cell.length_c   1.000
_cell.angle_alpha   90.00
_cell.angle_beta   90.00
_cell.angle_gamma   90.00
#
_symmetry.space_group_name_H-M   'P 1'
#
loop_
_entity.id
_entity.type
_entity.pdbx_description
1 polymer ?
#
loop_
_entity_poly.entity_id
_entity_poly.type
_entity_poly.pdbx_seq_one_letter_code
_entity_poly.pdbx_strand_id
1 'polypeptide(L)'
;MPKININAKMIGIEEPIEVFTSIYNHDLASNMAIKMKEANIRNLKYNLKIAEQQELAEQAGKEDGQKELSELEELKIQLKNAQKSLEEEKEDQGFTDTAFEFIKEVLGLNAKQLKTARKSLDGEGLGAFTYYLISRVNEGPDYDPQIILDAEIDEDEDPKKG
;
A
#
# COMPACT_ATOMS: atom_id res chain seq x y z
N MET A 1 -14.86 -27.12 4.94
CA MET A 1 -13.71 -26.19 4.97
C MET A 1 -13.92 -25.22 6.11
N PRO A 2 -12.87 -24.85 6.85
CA PRO A 2 -12.99 -23.81 7.86
C PRO A 2 -13.44 -22.50 7.21
N LYS A 3 -14.17 -21.71 7.98
CA LYS A 3 -14.72 -20.42 7.57
C LYS A 3 -14.28 -19.39 8.59
N ILE A 4 -14.02 -18.20 8.10
CA ILE A 4 -13.68 -17.04 8.91
C ILE A 4 -14.68 -15.93 8.63
N ASN A 5 -15.00 -15.15 9.66
CA ASN A 5 -15.73 -13.90 9.48
C ASN A 5 -14.73 -12.78 9.27
N ILE A 6 -14.92 -12.03 8.19
CA ILE A 6 -14.17 -10.84 7.85
C ILE A 6 -15.01 -9.61 8.22
N ASN A 7 -14.46 -8.73 9.06
CA ASN A 7 -15.06 -7.43 9.31
C ASN A 7 -14.84 -6.54 8.09
N ALA A 8 -15.92 -6.16 7.41
CA ALA A 8 -15.87 -5.40 6.16
C ALA A 8 -16.30 -3.93 6.31
N LYS A 9 -16.37 -3.42 7.56
CA LYS A 9 -16.80 -2.04 7.82
C LYS A 9 -15.87 -1.00 7.20
N MET A 10 -14.55 -1.25 7.22
CA MET A 10 -13.56 -0.36 6.57
C MET A 10 -13.83 -0.16 5.08
N ILE A 11 -14.42 -1.15 4.40
CA ILE A 11 -14.78 -1.05 2.98
C ILE A 11 -16.23 -0.62 2.76
N GLY A 12 -16.92 -0.13 3.80
CA GLY A 12 -18.30 0.36 3.74
C GLY A 12 -19.35 -0.76 3.64
N ILE A 13 -19.04 -1.97 4.11
CA ILE A 13 -19.99 -3.08 4.20
C ILE A 13 -20.27 -3.34 5.68
N GLU A 14 -21.52 -3.17 6.10
CA GLU A 14 -21.91 -3.21 7.53
C GLU A 14 -21.80 -4.63 8.13
N GLU A 15 -22.25 -5.62 7.37
CA GLU A 15 -22.30 -7.02 7.81
C GLU A 15 -20.96 -7.73 7.55
N PRO A 16 -20.48 -8.57 8.49
CA PRO A 16 -19.33 -9.42 8.25
C PRO A 16 -19.53 -10.35 7.04
N ILE A 17 -18.44 -10.61 6.32
CA ILE A 17 -18.44 -11.52 5.17
C ILE A 17 -17.82 -12.84 5.59
N GLU A 18 -18.55 -13.93 5.37
CA GLU A 18 -18.06 -15.28 5.60
C GLU A 18 -17.16 -15.71 4.43
N VAL A 19 -15.91 -16.06 4.73
CA VAL A 19 -14.91 -16.46 3.74
C VAL A 19 -14.42 -17.86 4.06
N PHE A 20 -14.28 -18.69 3.04
CA PHE A 20 -13.67 -20.01 3.18
C PHE A 20 -12.15 -19.91 3.23
N THR A 21 -11.50 -20.60 4.17
CA THR A 21 -10.03 -20.77 4.18
C THR A 21 -9.65 -21.92 3.25
N SER A 22 -9.95 -21.75 1.96
CA SER A 22 -9.62 -22.72 0.91
C SER A 22 -8.17 -22.50 0.43
N ILE A 23 -7.57 -23.53 -0.17
CA ILE A 23 -6.25 -23.40 -0.81
C ILE A 23 -6.27 -22.25 -1.84
N TYR A 24 -7.35 -22.13 -2.60
CA TYR A 24 -7.53 -21.03 -3.55
C TYR A 24 -7.41 -19.65 -2.88
N ASN A 25 -8.09 -19.43 -1.76
CA ASN A 25 -8.00 -18.15 -1.06
C ASN A 25 -6.62 -17.93 -0.41
N HIS A 26 -5.96 -18.98 0.07
CA HIS A 26 -4.57 -18.91 0.53
C HIS A 26 -3.61 -18.52 -0.59
N ASP A 27 -3.78 -19.06 -1.81
CA ASP A 27 -2.97 -18.72 -2.97
C ASP A 27 -3.19 -17.26 -3.37
N LEU A 28 -4.44 -16.78 -3.38
CA LEU A 28 -4.75 -15.37 -3.60
C LEU A 28 -4.07 -14.46 -2.56
N ALA A 29 -4.19 -14.80 -1.27
CA ALA A 29 -3.59 -14.04 -0.18
C ALA A 29 -2.06 -14.03 -0.26
N SER A 30 -1.45 -15.17 -0.58
CA SER A 30 0.01 -15.30 -0.74
C SER A 30 0.52 -14.47 -1.93
N ASN A 31 -0.18 -14.52 -3.06
CA ASN A 31 0.16 -13.72 -4.24
C ASN A 31 0.04 -12.22 -3.94
N MET A 32 -1.00 -11.79 -3.22
CA MET A 32 -1.14 -10.39 -2.83
C MET A 32 -0.03 -9.97 -1.84
N ALA A 33 0.31 -10.82 -0.88
CA ALA A 33 1.41 -10.56 0.06
C ALA A 33 2.76 -10.40 -0.66
N ILE A 34 3.03 -11.19 -1.71
CA ILE A 34 4.21 -11.03 -2.55
C ILE A 34 4.19 -9.65 -3.23
N LYS A 35 3.07 -9.28 -3.85
CA LYS A 35 2.95 -7.98 -4.54
C LYS A 35 3.12 -6.79 -3.59
N MET A 36 2.59 -6.87 -2.36
CA MET A 36 2.82 -5.85 -1.33
C MET A 36 4.31 -5.72 -0.99
N LYS A 37 5.01 -6.85 -0.81
CA LYS A 37 6.45 -6.85 -0.55
C LYS A 37 7.25 -6.31 -1.74
N GLU A 38 6.87 -6.65 -2.96
CA GLU A 38 7.50 -6.12 -4.18
C GLU A 38 7.32 -4.60 -4.29
N ALA A 39 6.11 -4.09 -4.00
CA ALA A 39 5.85 -2.65 -3.96
C ALA A 39 6.69 -1.95 -2.88
N ASN A 40 6.76 -2.52 -1.67
CA ASN A 40 7.62 -1.98 -0.62
C ASN A 40 9.10 -1.97 -1.00
N ILE A 41 9.61 -3.07 -1.58
CA ILE A 41 11.00 -3.14 -2.06
C ILE A 41 11.27 -2.07 -3.13
N ARG A 42 10.33 -1.81 -4.04
CA ARG A 42 10.47 -0.75 -5.05
C ARG A 42 10.53 0.63 -4.40
N ASN A 43 9.63 0.93 -3.46
CA ASN A 43 9.64 2.21 -2.73
C ASN A 43 10.94 2.39 -1.91
N LEU A 44 11.44 1.34 -1.27
CA LEU A 44 12.72 1.41 -0.55
C LEU A 44 13.90 1.67 -1.49
N LYS A 45 13.96 0.99 -2.64
CA LYS A 45 14.98 1.26 -3.68
C LYS A 45 14.90 2.68 -4.20
N TYR A 46 13.70 3.22 -4.32
CA TYR A 46 13.46 4.59 -4.74
C TYR A 46 14.01 5.59 -3.72
N ASN A 47 13.63 5.44 -2.45
CA ASN A 47 14.08 6.29 -1.36
C ASN A 47 15.60 6.25 -1.21
N LEU A 48 16.20 5.06 -1.36
CA LEU A 48 17.65 4.89 -1.37
C LEU A 48 18.30 5.71 -2.49
N LYS A 49 17.77 5.64 -3.71
CA LYS A 49 18.30 6.41 -4.85
C LYS A 49 18.18 7.93 -4.64
N ILE A 50 17.12 8.40 -3.99
CA ILE A 50 16.99 9.82 -3.64
C ILE A 50 18.03 10.21 -2.59
N ALA A 51 18.18 9.40 -1.53
CA ALA A 51 19.17 9.65 -0.49
C ALA A 51 20.61 9.69 -1.05
N GLU A 52 20.96 8.74 -1.94
CA GLU A 52 22.26 8.73 -2.64
C GLU A 52 22.48 10.00 -3.48
N GLN A 53 21.45 10.48 -4.18
CA GLN A 53 21.54 11.71 -4.97
C GLN A 53 21.70 12.96 -4.10
N GLN A 54 21.03 12.99 -2.95
CA GLN A 54 21.17 14.08 -1.97
C GLN A 54 22.58 14.09 -1.36
N GLU A 55 23.10 12.93 -0.98
CA GLU A 55 24.46 12.81 -0.43
C GLU A 55 25.52 13.24 -1.46
N LEU A 56 25.38 12.84 -2.72
CA LEU A 56 26.27 13.29 -3.81
C LEU A 56 26.17 14.80 -4.06
N ALA A 57 24.98 15.39 -3.97
CA ALA A 57 24.79 16.83 -4.12
C ALA A 57 25.37 17.63 -2.94
N GLU A 58 25.26 17.11 -1.71
CA GLU A 58 25.88 17.71 -0.52
C GLU A 58 27.41 17.62 -0.55
N GLN A 59 27.97 16.55 -1.12
CA GLN A 59 29.41 16.42 -1.35
C GLN A 59 29.90 17.35 -2.47
N ALA A 60 29.15 17.47 -3.57
CA ALA A 60 29.48 18.38 -4.68
C ALA A 60 29.32 19.87 -4.31
N GLY A 61 28.37 20.21 -3.43
CA GLY A 61 28.17 21.59 -2.94
C GLY A 61 29.33 22.14 -2.09
N LYS A 62 30.35 21.32 -1.79
CA LYS A 62 31.60 21.75 -1.15
C LYS A 62 32.71 22.09 -2.15
N GLU A 63 32.54 21.79 -3.44
CA GLU A 63 33.46 22.17 -4.51
C GLU A 63 32.80 23.24 -5.39
N ASP A 64 33.35 24.46 -5.33
CA ASP A 64 32.89 25.66 -6.00
C ASP A 64 32.57 25.47 -7.49
N GLY A 65 31.39 25.92 -7.91
CA GLY A 65 31.08 26.18 -9.32
C GLY A 65 29.62 25.94 -9.68
N GLN A 66 28.72 26.87 -9.34
CA GLN A 66 27.36 26.89 -9.86
C GLN A 66 27.42 27.21 -11.37
N LYS A 67 27.52 26.16 -12.21
CA LYS A 67 27.30 26.27 -13.65
C LYS A 67 25.81 26.51 -13.86
N GLU A 68 25.45 27.68 -14.38
CA GLU A 68 24.12 27.89 -14.96
C GLU A 68 23.89 26.84 -16.04
N LEU A 69 22.81 26.08 -15.91
CA LEU A 69 22.40 25.07 -16.89
C LEU A 69 21.90 25.80 -18.14
N SER A 70 22.18 25.24 -19.32
CA SER A 70 21.52 25.71 -20.53
C SER A 70 20.01 25.37 -20.50
N GLU A 71 19.18 26.17 -21.17
CA GLU A 71 17.73 25.90 -21.29
C GLU A 71 17.43 24.46 -21.76
N LEU A 72 18.28 23.91 -22.64
CA LEU A 72 18.16 22.53 -23.12
C LEU A 72 18.39 21.49 -22.00
N GLU A 73 19.32 21.76 -21.09
CA GLU A 73 19.61 20.88 -19.95
C GLU A 73 18.50 20.94 -18.91
N GLU A 74 17.95 22.13 -18.65
CA GLU A 74 16.77 22.30 -17.78
C GLU A 74 15.56 21.53 -18.31
N LEU A 75 15.26 21.64 -19.61
CA LEU A 75 14.17 20.91 -20.24
C LEU A 75 14.36 19.39 -20.18
N LYS A 76 15.60 18.90 -20.31
CA LYS A 76 15.91 17.46 -20.16
C LYS A 76 15.67 16.97 -18.73
N ILE A 77 16.02 17.77 -17.73
CA ILE A 77 15.77 17.44 -16.31
C ILE A 77 14.26 17.41 -16.04
N GLN A 78 13.53 18.43 -16.50
CA GLN A 78 12.06 18.49 -16.36
C GLN A 78 11.38 17.28 -17.00
N LEU A 79 11.77 16.93 -18.24
CA LEU A 79 11.22 15.76 -18.94
C LEU A 79 11.48 14.46 -18.16
N LYS A 80 12.70 14.27 -17.66
CA LYS A 80 13.07 13.09 -16.88
C LYS A 80 12.26 12.98 -15.59
N ASN A 81 12.06 14.10 -14.88
CA ASN A 81 11.26 14.13 -13.66
C ASN A 81 9.78 13.85 -13.95
N ALA A 82 9.23 14.42 -15.03
CA ALA A 82 7.86 14.17 -15.44
C ALA A 82 7.63 12.70 -15.86
N GLN A 83 8.56 12.11 -16.61
CA GLN A 83 8.50 10.68 -16.98
C GLN A 83 8.51 9.78 -15.76
N LYS A 84 9.34 10.11 -14.76
CA LYS A 84 9.45 9.36 -13.51
C LYS A 84 8.17 9.45 -12.68
N SER A 85 7.63 10.66 -12.51
CA SER A 85 6.35 10.87 -11.81
C SER A 85 5.19 10.12 -12.49
N LEU A 86 5.15 10.08 -13.83
CA LEU A 86 4.16 9.29 -14.56
C LEU A 86 4.31 7.77 -14.35
N GLU A 87 5.55 7.28 -14.24
CA GLU A 87 5.83 5.88 -13.97
C GLU A 87 5.35 5.49 -12.56
N GLU A 88 5.64 6.32 -11.56
CA GLU A 88 5.17 6.16 -10.18
C GLU A 88 3.64 6.09 -10.11
N GLU A 89 2.95 7.04 -10.76
CA GLU A 89 1.49 7.13 -10.71
C GLU A 89 0.81 5.92 -11.39
N LYS A 90 1.41 5.38 -12.46
CA LYS A 90 0.97 4.13 -13.10
C LYS A 90 1.18 2.92 -12.21
N GLU A 91 2.31 2.85 -11.50
CA GLU A 91 2.60 1.77 -10.58
C GLU A 91 1.63 1.76 -9.40
N ASP A 92 1.36 2.92 -8.81
CA ASP A 92 0.40 3.09 -7.72
C ASP A 92 -1.02 2.70 -8.15
N GLN A 93 -1.43 3.11 -9.36
CA GLN A 93 -2.70 2.68 -9.93
C GLN A 93 -2.72 1.16 -10.14
N GLY A 94 -1.64 0.57 -10.64
CA GLY A 94 -1.53 -0.88 -10.85
C GLY A 94 -1.60 -1.70 -9.55
N PHE A 95 -0.99 -1.21 -8.47
CA PHE A 95 -1.14 -1.79 -7.15
C PHE A 95 -2.57 -1.68 -6.64
N THR A 96 -3.16 -0.48 -6.75
CA THR A 96 -4.53 -0.20 -6.32
C THR A 96 -5.54 -1.14 -6.97
N ASP A 97 -5.46 -1.30 -8.30
CA ASP A 97 -6.36 -2.18 -9.02
C ASP A 97 -6.17 -3.65 -8.68
N THR A 98 -4.93 -4.08 -8.46
CA THR A 98 -4.65 -5.45 -8.00
C THR A 98 -5.25 -5.69 -6.61
N ALA A 99 -5.06 -4.76 -5.66
CA ALA A 99 -5.57 -4.92 -4.31
C ALA A 99 -7.10 -5.01 -4.29
N PHE A 100 -7.79 -4.19 -5.10
CA PHE A 100 -9.25 -4.27 -5.21
C PHE A 100 -9.73 -5.54 -5.91
N GLU A 101 -9.01 -6.07 -6.90
CA GLU A 101 -9.38 -7.35 -7.51
C GLU A 101 -9.20 -8.49 -6.49
N PHE A 102 -8.12 -8.50 -5.72
CA PHE A 102 -7.92 -9.44 -4.61
C PHE A 102 -9.06 -9.38 -3.59
N ILE A 103 -9.41 -8.19 -3.09
CA ILE A 103 -10.51 -7.98 -2.14
C ILE A 103 -11.83 -8.50 -2.72
N LYS A 104 -12.11 -8.18 -3.99
CA LYS A 104 -13.33 -8.63 -4.68
C LYS A 104 -13.38 -10.14 -4.79
N GLU A 105 -12.29 -10.79 -5.20
CA GLU A 105 -12.24 -12.24 -5.37
C GLU A 105 -12.40 -12.98 -4.03
N VAL A 106 -11.65 -12.58 -3.00
CA VAL A 106 -11.69 -13.26 -1.69
C VAL A 106 -13.03 -13.06 -0.97
N LEU A 107 -13.60 -11.86 -1.03
CA LEU A 107 -14.86 -11.54 -0.35
C LEU A 107 -16.09 -11.81 -1.20
N GLY A 108 -15.92 -12.20 -2.48
CA GLY A 108 -17.03 -12.40 -3.40
C GLY A 108 -17.86 -11.13 -3.64
N LEU A 109 -17.22 -9.96 -3.70
CA LEU A 109 -17.94 -8.69 -3.83
C LEU A 109 -18.60 -8.57 -5.20
N ASN A 110 -19.88 -8.17 -5.20
CA ASN A 110 -20.53 -7.74 -6.43
C ASN A 110 -20.06 -6.34 -6.86
N ALA A 111 -20.42 -5.92 -8.08
CA ALA A 111 -20.02 -4.63 -8.64
C ALA A 111 -20.42 -3.41 -7.78
N LYS A 112 -21.56 -3.49 -7.08
CA LYS A 112 -22.02 -2.41 -6.19
C LYS A 112 -21.14 -2.35 -4.94
N GLN A 113 -20.85 -3.49 -4.32
CA GLN A 113 -19.98 -3.58 -3.15
C GLN A 113 -18.55 -3.17 -3.47
N LEU A 114 -18.00 -3.61 -4.62
CA LEU A 114 -16.67 -3.19 -5.08
C LEU A 114 -16.61 -1.67 -5.30
N LYS A 115 -17.65 -1.07 -5.87
CA LYS A 115 -17.75 0.37 -6.03
C LYS A 115 -17.83 1.09 -4.68
N THR A 116 -18.51 0.53 -3.70
CA THR A 116 -18.52 1.06 -2.32
C THR A 116 -17.13 0.99 -1.72
N ALA A 117 -16.47 -0.18 -1.76
CA ALA A 117 -15.11 -0.36 -1.25
C ALA A 117 -14.12 0.65 -1.84
N ARG A 118 -14.15 0.87 -3.16
CA ARG A 118 -13.33 1.88 -3.86
C ARG A 118 -13.59 3.32 -3.46
N LYS A 119 -14.75 3.62 -2.87
CA LYS A 119 -15.09 4.96 -2.37
C LYS A 119 -14.78 5.14 -0.89
N SER A 120 -14.67 4.04 -0.15
CA SER A 120 -14.51 4.06 1.30
C SER A 120 -13.05 4.09 1.74
N LEU A 121 -12.13 3.65 0.87
CA LEU A 121 -10.71 3.54 1.18
C LEU A 121 -9.88 4.61 0.43
N ASP A 122 -8.97 5.24 1.14
CA ASP A 122 -7.80 5.91 0.57
C ASP A 122 -6.64 4.91 0.40
N GLY A 123 -5.45 5.40 -0.01
CA GLY A 123 -4.29 4.54 -0.27
C GLY A 123 -3.82 3.78 0.99
N GLU A 124 -3.82 4.46 2.14
CA GLU A 124 -3.42 3.88 3.43
C GLU A 124 -4.44 2.84 3.90
N GLY A 125 -5.73 3.19 3.88
CA GLY A 125 -6.81 2.29 4.23
C GLY A 125 -6.87 1.05 3.33
N LEU A 126 -6.55 1.20 2.04
CA LEU A 126 -6.44 0.07 1.12
C LEU A 126 -5.29 -0.85 1.49
N GLY A 127 -4.12 -0.30 1.83
CA GLY A 127 -2.98 -1.08 2.31
C GLY A 127 -3.32 -1.86 3.59
N ALA A 128 -3.87 -1.17 4.58
CA ALA A 128 -4.26 -1.74 5.87
C ALA A 128 -5.31 -2.85 5.73
N PHE A 129 -6.38 -2.60 4.97
CA PHE A 129 -7.43 -3.60 4.77
C PHE A 129 -6.93 -4.81 3.96
N THR A 130 -6.06 -4.58 2.98
CA THR A 130 -5.45 -5.68 2.22
C THR A 130 -4.58 -6.55 3.12
N TYR A 131 -3.75 -5.95 3.97
CA TYR A 131 -2.94 -6.66 4.96
C TYR A 131 -3.81 -7.47 5.92
N TYR A 132 -4.82 -6.81 6.51
CA TYR A 132 -5.82 -7.45 7.37
C TYR A 132 -6.42 -8.70 6.72
N LEU A 133 -6.88 -8.59 5.47
CA LEU A 133 -7.51 -9.68 4.74
C LEU A 133 -6.53 -10.83 4.46
N ILE A 134 -5.29 -10.51 4.07
CA ILE A 134 -4.22 -11.51 3.88
C ILE A 134 -3.99 -12.31 5.16
N SER A 135 -3.79 -11.62 6.29
CA SER A 135 -3.44 -12.27 7.54
C SER A 135 -4.60 -13.10 8.08
N ARG A 136 -5.85 -12.62 7.98
CA ARG A 136 -7.05 -13.40 8.34
C ARG A 136 -7.20 -14.68 7.51
N VAL A 137 -6.96 -14.60 6.20
CA VAL A 137 -7.03 -15.78 5.33
C VAL A 137 -5.90 -16.77 5.64
N ASN A 138 -4.68 -16.29 5.88
CA ASN A 138 -3.52 -17.15 6.08
C ASN A 138 -3.39 -17.77 7.47
N GLU A 139 -3.78 -17.04 8.51
CA GLU A 139 -3.58 -17.45 9.91
C GLU A 139 -4.84 -18.05 10.54
N GLY A 140 -5.99 -17.91 9.88
CA GLY A 140 -7.22 -18.59 10.23
C GLY A 140 -8.04 -17.90 11.35
N PRO A 141 -9.07 -18.60 11.90
CA PRO A 141 -10.09 -17.97 12.74
C PRO A 141 -9.55 -17.42 14.06
N ASP A 142 -8.53 -18.06 14.64
CA ASP A 142 -7.98 -17.73 15.97
C ASP A 142 -7.02 -16.53 15.96
N TYR A 143 -6.66 -16.04 14.77
CA TYR A 143 -5.76 -14.90 14.60
C TYR A 143 -6.53 -13.58 14.47
N ASP A 144 -6.40 -12.68 15.43
CA ASP A 144 -7.02 -11.35 15.39
C ASP A 144 -5.98 -10.24 15.15
N PRO A 145 -5.77 -9.80 13.89
CA PRO A 145 -4.88 -8.69 13.56
C PRO A 145 -5.44 -7.32 13.96
N GLN A 146 -6.69 -7.21 14.43
CA GLN A 146 -7.20 -5.92 14.94
C GLN A 146 -6.38 -5.44 16.14
N ILE A 147 -5.78 -6.36 16.91
CA ILE A 147 -4.83 -6.05 17.98
C ILE A 147 -3.60 -5.27 17.46
N ILE A 148 -3.18 -5.49 16.22
CA ILE A 148 -2.00 -4.83 15.62
C ILE A 148 -2.40 -3.46 15.05
N LEU A 149 -3.59 -3.34 14.46
CA LEU A 149 -4.10 -2.08 13.91
C LEU A 149 -4.51 -1.07 15.00
N ASP A 150 -5.03 -1.54 16.14
CA ASP A 150 -5.38 -0.67 17.27
C ASP A 150 -4.12 -0.20 18.03
N ALA A 151 -3.04 -1.00 18.04
CA ALA A 151 -1.79 -0.65 18.70
C ALA A 151 -0.99 0.47 18.00
N GLU A 152 -1.16 0.65 16.68
CA GLU A 152 -0.53 1.76 15.93
C GLU A 152 -1.27 3.11 16.11
N ILE A 153 -2.48 3.10 16.68
CA ILE A 153 -3.30 4.30 16.91
C ILE A 153 -3.13 4.85 18.35
N ASP A 154 -2.78 3.99 19.31
CA ASP A 154 -2.66 4.34 20.74
C ASP A 154 -1.30 4.91 21.18
N GLU A 155 -0.30 5.06 20.29
CA GLU A 155 1.00 5.67 20.67
C GLU A 155 0.95 7.20 20.86
N ASP A 156 -0.22 7.85 20.71
CA ASP A 156 -0.43 9.29 20.91
C ASP A 156 -1.25 9.65 22.18
N GLU A 157 -1.42 8.76 23.17
CA GLU A 157 -1.90 9.18 24.50
C GLU A 157 -0.75 9.76 25.36
N ASP A 158 -0.58 11.09 25.26
CA ASP A 158 0.20 11.93 26.19
C ASP A 158 -0.22 11.62 27.66
N PRO A 159 0.71 11.20 28.55
CA PRO A 159 0.41 10.82 29.93
C PRO A 159 0.19 12.03 30.85
N LYS A 160 -0.55 13.04 30.38
CA LYS A 160 -0.98 14.20 31.17
C LYS A 160 -2.47 14.44 31.05
N LYS A 161 -3.23 13.53 31.68
CA LYS A 161 -4.33 13.87 32.59
C LYS A 161 -4.68 12.63 33.41
N GLY A 162 -4.41 12.71 34.71
CA GLY A 162 -5.04 11.84 35.70
C GLY A 162 -6.48 12.23 35.97
#